data_AF-A0A844C4G8-F1
#
_entry.id   AF-A0A844C4G8-F1
#
_cell.length_a   1.000
_cell.length_b   1.000
_cell.length_c   1.000
_cell.angle_alpha   90.00
_cell.angle_beta   90.00
_cell.angle_gamma   90.00
#
_symmetry.space_group_name_H-M   'P 1'
#
loop_
_entity.id
_entity.type
_entity.pdbx_description
1 polymer ?
#
loop_
_entity_poly.entity_id
_entity_poly.type
_entity_poly.pdbx_seq_one_letter_code
_entity_poly.pdbx_strand_id
1 'polypeptide(L)' 'VMVNNLKSVSSRRIRRLNTHVPRQSKSAALWSRSYFACSAGGATIETLKEYVQSQATPD' A
#
# COMPACT_ATOMS: atom_id res chain seq x y z
N VAL A 1 -8.93 3.86 10.65
CA VAL A 1 -8.65 2.59 11.38
C VAL A 1 -8.69 1.36 10.47
N MET A 2 -9.77 1.15 9.69
CA MET A 2 -9.92 -0.04 8.82
C MET A 2 -8.74 -0.28 7.84
N VAL A 3 -8.37 0.73 7.04
CA VAL A 3 -7.31 0.59 6.02
C VAL A 3 -5.95 0.23 6.64
N ASN A 4 -5.64 0.80 7.82
CA ASN A 4 -4.40 0.49 8.53
C ASN A 4 -4.36 -0.96 9.03
N ASN A 5 -5.50 -1.50 9.48
CA ASN A 5 -5.61 -2.90 9.87
C ASN A 5 -5.39 -3.82 8.66
N LEU A 6 -6.03 -3.53 7.52
CA LEU A 6 -5.88 -4.29 6.29
C LEU A 6 -4.43 -4.29 5.80
N LYS A 7 -3.77 -3.13 5.76
CA LYS A 7 -2.35 -3.01 5.42
C LYS A 7 -1.46 -3.79 6.38
N SER A 8 -1.71 -3.70 7.68
CA SER A 8 -0.89 -4.37 8.70
C SER A 8 -1.03 -5.89 8.68
N VAL A 9 -2.25 -6.40 8.52
CA VAL A 9 -2.52 -7.84 8.41
C VAL A 9 -1.97 -8.41 7.11
N SER A 10 -2.23 -7.76 5.97
CA SER A 10 -1.72 -8.21 4.67
C SER A 10 -0.20 -8.20 4.62
N SER A 11 0.45 -7.16 5.14
CA SER A 11 1.91 -7.09 5.23
C SER A 11 2.51 -8.26 6.03
N ARG A 12 1.90 -8.62 7.16
CA ARG A 12 2.32 -9.80 7.94
C ARG A 12 2.08 -11.11 7.20
N ARG A 13 0.93 -11.25 6.53
CA ARG A 13 0.58 -12.48 5.82
C ARG A 13 1.48 -12.71 4.60
N ILE A 14 1.76 -11.67 3.83
CA ILE A 14 2.65 -11.74 2.67
C ILE A 14 4.05 -12.18 3.10
N ARG A 15 4.60 -11.61 4.18
CA ARG A 15 5.91 -12.05 4.71
C ARG A 15 5.93 -13.51 5.15
N ARG A 16 4.85 -14.00 5.76
CA ARG A 16 4.76 -15.41 6.21
C ARG A 16 4.63 -16.39 5.05
N LEU A 17 3.87 -16.03 4.02
CA LEU A 17 3.62 -16.89 2.87
C LEU A 17 4.76 -16.85 1.85
N ASN A 18 5.55 -15.76 1.84
CA ASN A 18 6.60 -15.53 0.85
C ASN A 18 7.94 -15.30 1.56
N THR A 19 8.40 -16.30 2.31
CA THR A 19 9.68 -16.22 3.06
C THR A 19 10.90 -16.04 2.17
N HIS A 20 10.79 -16.39 0.88
CA HIS A 20 11.83 -16.18 -0.12
C HIS A 20 11.92 -14.74 -0.63
N VAL A 21 10.91 -13.90 -0.38
CA VAL A 21 10.91 -12.50 -0.85
C VAL A 21 11.81 -11.66 0.07
N PRO A 22 12.84 -10.99 -0.47
CA PRO A 22 13.72 -10.16 0.32
C PRO A 22 12.97 -8.96 0.90
N ARG A 23 13.56 -8.35 1.92
CA ARG A 23 13.00 -7.18 2.57
C ARG A 23 12.86 -6.02 1.57
N GLN A 24 11.63 -5.57 1.35
CA GLN A 24 11.30 -4.55 0.33
C GLN A 24 11.56 -3.10 0.79
N SER A 25 11.86 -2.86 2.07
CA SER A 25 12.12 -1.52 2.58
C SER A 25 12.98 -1.52 3.84
N LYS A 26 13.73 -0.43 4.08
CA LYS A 26 14.51 -0.20 5.31
C LYS A 26 13.65 -0.19 6.58
N SER A 27 12.34 0.01 6.48
CA SER A 27 11.42 -0.09 7.64
C SER A 27 10.75 -1.45 7.77
N ALA A 28 11.00 -2.38 6.83
CA ALA A 28 10.29 -3.66 6.67
C ALA A 28 8.76 -3.51 6.44
N ALA A 29 8.26 -2.27 6.26
CA ALA A 29 6.90 -2.00 5.85
C ALA A 29 6.73 -2.33 4.38
N LEU A 30 5.67 -3.08 4.06
CA LEU A 30 5.35 -3.44 2.68
C LEU A 30 4.52 -2.36 1.97
N TRP A 31 3.72 -1.60 2.73
CA TRP A 31 2.80 -0.61 2.18
C TRP A 31 3.21 0.80 2.61
N SER A 32 2.98 1.78 1.73
CA SER A 32 3.03 3.20 2.09
C SER A 32 2.07 3.49 3.26
N ARG A 33 2.43 4.44 4.12
CA ARG A 33 1.54 4.95 5.17
C ARG A 33 0.28 5.57 4.57
N SER A 34 0.41 6.25 3.43
CA SER A 34 -0.68 6.91 2.72
C SER A 34 -1.63 5.92 2.04
N TYR A 35 -2.91 6.26 1.97
CA TYR A 35 -3.92 5.53 1.21
C TYR A 35 -4.88 6.50 0.54
N PHE A 36 -5.49 6.06 -0.55
CA PHE A 36 -6.61 6.72 -1.20
C PHE A 36 -7.89 5.91 -1.00
N ALA A 37 -9.01 6.59 -0.82
CA ALA A 37 -10.33 5.98 -0.73
C ALA A 37 -11.36 6.91 -1.36
N CYS A 38 -12.22 6.34 -2.19
CA CYS A 38 -13.31 7.04 -2.88
C CYS A 38 -14.55 6.12 -2.94
N SER A 39 -15.70 6.71 -3.23
CA SER A 39 -16.93 5.94 -3.46
C SER A 39 -16.86 5.18 -4.79
N ALA A 40 -17.64 4.10 -4.91
CA ALA A 40 -17.60 3.18 -6.06
C ALA A 40 -17.97 3.82 -7.41
N GLY A 41 -18.59 5.01 -7.41
CA GLY A 41 -18.94 5.77 -8.63
C GLY A 41 -18.07 7.01 -8.90
N GLY A 42 -17.13 7.35 -8.00
CA GLY A 42 -16.36 8.59 -8.09
C GLY A 42 -14.90 8.43 -8.50
N ALA A 43 -14.43 7.20 -8.73
CA ALA A 43 -13.04 6.93 -9.05
C ALA A 43 -12.85 6.86 -10.57
N THR A 44 -12.22 7.89 -11.16
CA THR A 44 -11.70 7.78 -12.52
C THR A 44 -10.31 7.18 -12.51
N ILE A 45 -9.89 6.62 -13.66
CA ILE A 45 -8.53 6.10 -13.81
C ILE A 45 -7.51 7.23 -13.64
N GLU A 46 -7.83 8.43 -14.10
CA GLU A 46 -7.01 9.63 -13.99
C GLU A 46 -6.74 9.97 -12.52
N THR A 47 -7.78 9.97 -11.69
CA THR A 47 -7.67 10.23 -10.24
C THR A 47 -6.74 9.22 -9.56
N LEU A 48 -6.84 7.94 -9.93
CA LEU A 48 -5.96 6.89 -9.38
C LEU A 48 -4.51 7.06 -9.85
N LYS A 49 -4.28 7.42 -11.11
CA LYS A 49 -2.94 7.68 -11.66
C LYS A 49 -2.29 8.86 -10.94
N GLU A 50 -3.00 9.97 -10.79
CA GLU A 50 -2.53 11.15 -10.06
C GLU A 50 -2.16 10.81 -8.62
N TYR A 51 -3.02 10.04 -7.93
CA TYR A 51 -2.70 9.60 -6.57
C TYR A 51 -1.41 8.78 -6.52
N VAL A 52 -1.23 7.80 -7.41
CA VAL A 52 -0.02 6.95 -7.45
C VAL A 52 1.23 7.78 -7.78
N GLN A 53 1.15 8.68 -8.76
CA GLN A 53 2.26 9.57 -9.14
C GLN A 53 2.64 10.56 -8.03
N SER A 54 1.67 11.01 -7.23
CA SER A 54 1.91 11.88 -6.09
C SER A 54 2.54 11.16 -4.89
N GLN A 55 2.59 9.83 -4.89
CA GLN A 55 3.28 9.10 -3.82
C GLN A 55 4.78 9.30 -3.94
N ALA A 56 5.38 9.91 -2.92
CA ALA A 56 6.83 9.95 -2.79
C ALA A 56 7.37 8.51 -2.80
N THR A 57 8.17 8.17 -3.81
CA THR A 57 8.96 6.95 -3.85
C THR A 57 10.09 7.09 -2.82
N PRO A 58 10.07 6.34 -1.71
CA PRO A 58 11.18 6.39 -0.76
C PRO A 58 12.39 5.66 -1.35
N ASP A 59 13.57 6.29 -1.30
CA ASP A 59 14.88 5.67 -1.59
C ASP A 59 15.34 4.67 -0.50
#